data_AF-A0A7S0W5R0-F1
#
_entry.id   AF-A0A7S0W5R0-F1
#
_cell.length_a   1.000
_cell.length_b   1.000
_cell.length_c   1.000
_cell.angle_alpha   90.00
_cell.angle_beta   90.00
_cell.angle_gamma   90.00
#
_symmetry.space_group_name_H-M   'P 1'
#
loop_
_entity.id
_entity.type
_entity.pdbx_description
1 polymer ?
#
loop_
_entity_poly.entity_id
_entity_poly.type
_entity_poly.pdbx_seq_one_letter_code
_entity_poly.pdbx_strand_id
1 'polypeptide(L)'
;MLPTYRASARSARHIASTARLLSSASGDYLNNAKIPTYHFQDSLPRLPIPDIKDTAQRYLNSAAPLLTDAEFATTKLAMAEFEAGIGKKLHEDIVARDKSRYSSFISEPWFDMYLSNRQELPLNINPQLTFKNDEARTDAASRTAALVVSSARFYKTLKDLKLDPDMFHTQACMGGTGTGFFKFLNGKGGSDQFNTVCSMLPRQYAFYGAYLYGTYPLDMSQYNGLFNSTRVPGKDTDRLVKGEGGHVVIQYGNDFFKLEVVRPDGNIVSQGEIEHAVRHILSSKPDTSKPPVGILTTCERTAWAKTREAMLESPVNRQSIADIDSALFAICLDHHQPVDFLDQQDTMLYGGSSPQRGRNRWYDKSFQLIVLPNGTAAVNFEHSWGDGVAVLRYFNEVAADAVKRPV
;
A
#
# COMPACT_ATOMS: atom_id res chain seq x y z
N MET A 1 10.61 4.88 -63.79
CA MET A 1 9.33 4.35 -63.28
C MET A 1 9.38 4.37 -61.75
N LEU A 2 8.99 5.49 -61.15
CA LEU A 2 8.78 5.64 -59.71
C LEU A 2 7.44 6.37 -59.57
N PRO A 3 6.42 5.78 -58.94
CA PRO A 3 5.13 6.43 -58.83
C PRO A 3 5.08 7.39 -57.63
N THR A 4 4.26 8.39 -57.88
CA THR A 4 3.91 9.58 -57.12
C THR A 4 3.02 9.31 -55.90
N TYR A 5 3.07 10.28 -54.98
CA TYR A 5 2.16 10.54 -53.86
C TYR A 5 0.66 10.32 -54.17
N ARG A 6 -0.07 9.71 -53.21
CA ARG A 6 -1.46 10.06 -52.89
C ARG A 6 -1.67 10.04 -51.38
N ALA A 7 -2.11 11.18 -50.85
CA ALA A 7 -2.53 11.36 -49.47
C ALA A 7 -3.89 10.68 -49.21
N SER A 8 -4.06 10.11 -48.02
CA SER A 8 -5.35 9.76 -47.44
C SER A 8 -5.37 10.26 -45.99
N ALA A 9 -6.32 11.15 -45.71
CA ALA A 9 -6.62 11.67 -44.38
C ALA A 9 -7.89 11.00 -43.82
N ARG A 10 -7.99 10.99 -42.49
CA ARG A 10 -9.08 10.52 -41.59
C ARG A 10 -8.91 9.06 -41.14
N SER A 11 -9.02 8.71 -39.86
CA SER A 11 -9.74 9.32 -38.75
C SER A 11 -9.07 8.94 -37.42
N ALA A 12 -8.80 9.95 -36.57
CA ALA A 12 -8.37 9.76 -35.20
C ALA A 12 -9.50 9.10 -34.40
N ARG A 13 -9.35 7.83 -34.04
CA ARG A 13 -10.28 7.15 -33.13
C ARG A 13 -10.02 7.64 -31.70
N HIS A 14 -10.97 8.42 -31.23
CA HIS A 14 -11.33 8.74 -29.85
C HIS A 14 -10.54 8.00 -28.76
N ILE A 15 -9.64 8.75 -28.12
CA ILE A 15 -9.33 8.60 -26.70
C ILE A 15 -10.55 9.12 -25.94
N ALA A 16 -11.47 8.23 -25.59
CA ALA A 16 -12.62 8.56 -24.75
C ALA A 16 -12.82 7.44 -23.75
N SER A 17 -12.22 7.56 -22.55
CA SER A 17 -12.65 6.77 -21.38
C SER A 17 -12.09 7.23 -20.01
N THR A 18 -11.22 8.24 -19.89
CA THR A 18 -10.66 8.63 -18.58
C THR A 18 -11.25 9.91 -17.97
N ALA A 19 -12.31 10.48 -18.58
CA ALA A 19 -12.82 11.80 -18.21
C ALA A 19 -14.08 11.82 -17.32
N ARG A 20 -14.38 10.76 -16.55
CA ARG A 20 -15.49 10.79 -15.56
C ARG A 20 -15.06 10.30 -14.19
N LEU A 21 -14.30 11.14 -13.51
CA LEU A 21 -14.24 11.23 -12.04
C LEU A 21 -14.08 12.72 -11.72
N LEU A 22 -15.14 13.47 -12.04
CA LEU A 22 -15.32 14.85 -11.64
C LEU A 22 -16.38 14.85 -10.54
N SER A 23 -15.97 14.54 -9.32
CA SER A 23 -16.56 15.17 -8.15
C SER A 23 -15.65 16.38 -7.88
N SER A 24 -16.22 17.58 -7.84
CA SER A 24 -15.50 18.81 -7.53
C SER A 24 -14.77 18.65 -6.19
N ALA A 25 -13.46 18.45 -6.23
CA ALA A 25 -12.63 18.50 -5.02
C ALA A 25 -12.57 19.96 -4.55
N SER A 26 -13.60 20.38 -3.80
CA SER A 26 -13.53 21.60 -3.01
C SER A 26 -12.66 21.31 -1.79
N GLY A 27 -11.41 21.79 -1.80
CA GLY A 27 -10.52 21.81 -0.63
C GLY A 27 -9.43 20.72 -0.57
N ASP A 28 -8.91 20.53 0.65
CA ASP A 28 -7.79 19.66 1.08
C ASP A 28 -8.06 18.14 1.00
N TYR A 29 -9.12 17.73 0.32
CA TYR A 29 -9.51 16.33 0.17
C TYR A 29 -9.31 15.83 -1.27
N LEU A 30 -9.00 14.54 -1.42
CA LEU A 30 -8.87 13.89 -2.74
C LEU A 30 -10.24 13.64 -3.37
N ASN A 31 -11.16 13.12 -2.57
CA ASN A 31 -12.57 12.91 -2.89
C ASN A 31 -13.44 13.30 -1.70
N ASN A 32 -14.73 13.40 -1.95
CA ASN A 32 -15.74 13.61 -0.92
C ASN A 32 -16.75 12.47 -1.05
N ALA A 33 -16.53 11.41 -0.27
CA ALA A 33 -17.26 10.17 -0.45
C ALA A 33 -18.77 10.35 -0.28
N LYS A 34 -19.52 9.88 -1.28
CA LYS A 34 -20.99 9.84 -1.24
C LYS A 34 -21.51 8.72 -0.34
N ILE A 35 -20.71 7.67 -0.17
CA ILE A 35 -20.96 6.56 0.75
C ILE A 35 -19.86 6.62 1.82
N PRO A 36 -20.18 6.57 3.13
CA PRO A 36 -19.15 6.64 4.17
C PRO A 36 -18.03 5.60 3.98
N THR A 37 -16.77 5.98 4.21
CA THR A 37 -15.58 5.15 3.90
C THR A 37 -15.69 3.68 4.35
N TYR A 38 -16.17 3.46 5.58
CA TYR A 38 -16.28 2.12 6.16
C TYR A 38 -17.72 1.56 6.15
N HIS A 39 -18.59 2.07 5.28
CA HIS A 39 -20.02 1.75 5.30
C HIS A 39 -20.33 0.26 5.12
N PHE A 40 -19.51 -0.45 4.33
CA PHE A 40 -19.72 -1.86 4.02
C PHE A 40 -19.08 -2.84 5.01
N GLN A 41 -18.22 -2.37 5.92
CA GLN A 41 -17.34 -3.25 6.70
C GLN A 41 -18.13 -4.20 7.63
N ASP A 42 -19.26 -3.76 8.18
CA ASP A 42 -20.08 -4.56 9.11
C ASP A 42 -20.88 -5.67 8.41
N SER A 43 -20.99 -5.63 7.07
CA SER A 43 -21.75 -6.61 6.28
C SER A 43 -20.89 -7.39 5.29
N LEU A 44 -19.56 -7.28 5.37
CA LEU A 44 -18.67 -8.10 4.57
C LEU A 44 -18.91 -9.60 4.88
N PRO A 45 -18.96 -10.46 3.85
CA PRO A 45 -19.08 -11.90 4.05
C PRO A 45 -17.82 -12.43 4.74
N ARG A 46 -18.01 -13.41 5.63
CA ARG A 46 -16.88 -14.13 6.22
C ARG A 46 -16.09 -14.87 5.16
N LEU A 47 -14.76 -14.91 5.30
CA LEU A 47 -13.91 -15.71 4.45
C LEU A 47 -14.24 -17.21 4.66
N PRO A 48 -14.67 -17.94 3.62
CA PRO A 48 -15.04 -19.34 3.79
C PRO A 48 -13.81 -20.22 4.04
N ILE A 49 -13.97 -21.22 4.89
CA ILE A 49 -13.00 -22.32 5.04
C ILE A 49 -13.37 -23.39 4.01
N PRO A 50 -12.50 -23.72 3.05
CA PRO A 50 -12.78 -24.78 2.07
C PRO A 50 -12.89 -26.15 2.74
N ASP A 51 -13.66 -27.07 2.13
CA ASP A 51 -13.70 -28.46 2.58
C ASP A 51 -12.29 -29.09 2.53
N ILE A 52 -12.00 -29.98 3.50
CA ILE A 52 -10.68 -30.63 3.59
C ILE A 52 -10.38 -31.48 2.35
N LYS A 53 -11.38 -32.15 1.76
CA LYS A 53 -11.21 -32.97 0.56
C LYS A 53 -10.92 -32.11 -0.66
N ASP A 54 -11.62 -30.98 -0.79
CA ASP A 54 -11.36 -30.02 -1.86
C ASP A 54 -9.95 -29.43 -1.75
N THR A 55 -9.52 -29.13 -0.53
CA THR A 55 -8.17 -28.61 -0.24
C THR A 55 -7.10 -29.63 -0.60
N ALA A 56 -7.27 -30.88 -0.18
CA ALA A 56 -6.34 -31.95 -0.45
C ALA A 56 -6.25 -32.29 -1.95
N GLN A 57 -7.39 -32.33 -2.65
CA GLN A 57 -7.40 -32.54 -4.10
C GLN A 57 -6.69 -31.40 -4.84
N ARG A 58 -6.92 -30.14 -4.43
CA ARG A 58 -6.21 -28.97 -5.00
C ARG A 58 -4.72 -29.03 -4.74
N TYR A 59 -4.31 -29.42 -3.53
CA TYR A 59 -2.91 -29.63 -3.18
C TYR A 59 -2.27 -30.69 -4.08
N LEU A 60 -2.88 -31.88 -4.22
CA LEU A 60 -2.36 -32.94 -5.09
C LEU A 60 -2.29 -32.50 -6.56
N ASN A 61 -3.30 -31.77 -7.05
CA ASN A 61 -3.27 -31.22 -8.41
C ASN A 61 -2.10 -30.25 -8.61
N SER A 62 -1.77 -29.43 -7.60
CA SER A 62 -0.65 -28.49 -7.65
C SER A 62 0.72 -29.17 -7.49
N ALA A 63 0.79 -30.29 -6.76
CA ALA A 63 2.01 -31.04 -6.53
C ALA A 63 2.38 -31.96 -7.71
N ALA A 64 1.38 -32.49 -8.42
CA ALA A 64 1.56 -33.42 -9.53
C ALA A 64 2.61 -32.98 -10.59
N PRO A 65 2.63 -31.72 -11.07
CA PRO A 65 3.63 -31.30 -12.05
C PRO A 65 5.04 -31.03 -11.47
N LEU A 66 5.19 -31.03 -10.14
CA LEU A 66 6.45 -30.69 -9.45
C LEU A 66 7.23 -31.93 -8.99
N LEU A 67 6.56 -33.08 -8.91
CA LEU A 67 7.06 -34.29 -8.29
C LEU A 67 7.28 -35.39 -9.33
N THR A 68 8.23 -36.28 -9.05
CA THR A 68 8.32 -37.55 -9.77
C THR A 68 7.13 -38.46 -9.43
N ASP A 69 6.85 -39.47 -10.26
CA ASP A 69 5.74 -40.40 -10.02
C ASP A 69 5.83 -41.10 -8.66
N ALA A 70 7.04 -41.46 -8.22
CA ALA A 70 7.27 -42.09 -6.92
C ALA A 70 7.01 -41.14 -5.74
N GLU A 71 7.47 -39.89 -5.83
CA GLU A 71 7.21 -38.85 -4.82
C GLU A 71 5.72 -38.48 -4.76
N PHE A 72 5.06 -38.39 -5.92
CA PHE A 72 3.64 -38.09 -5.99
C PHE A 72 2.78 -39.24 -5.43
N ALA A 73 3.15 -40.49 -5.69
CA ALA A 73 2.50 -41.66 -5.08
C ALA A 73 2.63 -41.63 -3.54
N THR A 74 3.82 -41.30 -3.03
CA THR A 74 4.07 -41.12 -1.59
C THR A 74 3.22 -39.99 -1.02
N THR A 75 3.16 -38.85 -1.72
CA THR A 75 2.37 -37.67 -1.32
C THR A 75 0.87 -37.98 -1.28
N LYS A 76 0.35 -38.74 -2.25
CA LYS A 76 -1.05 -39.21 -2.25
C LYS A 76 -1.39 -40.04 -1.02
N LEU A 77 -0.52 -40.98 -0.65
CA LEU A 77 -0.73 -41.81 0.53
C LEU A 77 -0.73 -40.98 1.81
N ALA A 78 0.25 -40.08 1.97
CA ALA A 78 0.33 -39.18 3.11
C ALA A 78 -0.92 -38.27 3.21
N MET A 79 -1.43 -37.80 2.06
CA MET A 79 -2.61 -36.95 2.04
C MET A 79 -3.88 -37.71 2.45
N ALA A 80 -4.04 -38.95 1.96
CA ALA A 80 -5.15 -39.81 2.35
C ALA A 80 -5.12 -40.13 3.86
N GLU A 81 -3.94 -40.37 4.42
CA GLU A 81 -3.76 -40.58 5.87
C GLU A 81 -4.10 -39.31 6.67
N PHE A 82 -3.64 -38.13 6.23
CA PHE A 82 -3.95 -36.87 6.88
C PHE A 82 -5.46 -36.59 6.88
N GLU A 83 -6.12 -36.75 5.73
CA GLU A 83 -7.58 -36.55 5.60
C GLU A 83 -8.38 -37.50 6.52
N ALA A 84 -7.98 -38.77 6.58
CA ALA A 84 -8.65 -39.78 7.41
C ALA A 84 -8.31 -39.67 8.90
N GLY A 85 -7.16 -39.06 9.23
CA GLY A 85 -6.61 -38.97 10.58
C GLY A 85 -6.65 -37.56 11.16
N ILE A 86 -5.46 -37.02 11.46
CA ILE A 86 -5.32 -35.76 12.21
C ILE A 86 -5.91 -34.55 11.50
N GLY A 87 -5.91 -34.53 10.17
CA GLY A 87 -6.41 -33.43 9.36
C GLY A 87 -7.88 -33.14 9.60
N LYS A 88 -8.70 -34.18 9.78
CA LYS A 88 -10.12 -34.03 10.12
C LYS A 88 -10.30 -33.25 11.43
N LYS A 89 -9.55 -33.62 12.47
CA LYS A 89 -9.61 -32.94 13.77
C LYS A 89 -9.14 -31.48 13.66
N LEU A 90 -8.03 -31.23 12.98
CA LEU A 90 -7.51 -29.87 12.76
C LEU A 90 -8.51 -29.00 11.99
N HIS A 91 -9.19 -29.57 10.99
CA HIS A 91 -10.23 -28.85 10.25
C HIS A 91 -11.43 -28.51 11.14
N GLU A 92 -11.92 -29.46 11.95
CA GLU A 92 -12.99 -29.22 12.94
C GLU A 92 -12.60 -28.11 13.92
N ASP A 93 -11.35 -28.12 14.42
CA ASP A 93 -10.82 -27.10 15.33
C ASP A 93 -10.76 -25.70 14.69
N ILE A 94 -10.31 -25.60 13.43
CA ILE A 94 -10.28 -24.31 12.70
C ILE A 94 -11.70 -23.79 12.44
N VAL A 95 -12.64 -24.66 12.06
CA VAL A 95 -14.05 -24.30 11.86
C VAL A 95 -14.70 -23.84 13.18
N ALA A 96 -14.40 -24.50 14.30
CA ALA A 96 -14.88 -24.10 15.61
C ALA A 96 -14.29 -22.75 16.03
N ARG A 97 -12.98 -22.54 15.81
CA ARG A 97 -12.29 -21.27 16.09
C ARG A 97 -12.88 -20.12 15.28
N ASP A 98 -13.13 -20.30 13.98
CA ASP A 98 -13.70 -19.28 13.11
C ASP A 98 -15.07 -18.80 13.62
N LYS A 99 -15.98 -19.74 13.94
CA LYS A 99 -17.32 -19.42 14.46
C LYS A 99 -17.31 -18.56 15.74
N SER A 100 -16.25 -18.64 16.54
CA SER A 100 -16.14 -17.91 17.81
C SER A 100 -15.59 -16.48 17.68
N ARG A 101 -15.19 -16.04 16.48
CA ARG A 101 -14.45 -14.79 16.26
C ARG A 101 -15.10 -13.90 15.22
N TYR A 102 -14.92 -12.58 15.35
CA TYR A 102 -15.40 -11.58 14.38
C TYR A 102 -14.48 -11.42 13.16
N SER A 103 -13.25 -11.97 13.19
CA SER A 103 -12.26 -11.91 12.11
C SER A 103 -12.26 -13.19 11.25
N SER A 104 -11.57 -13.16 10.11
CA SER A 104 -11.27 -14.36 9.32
C SER A 104 -10.31 -15.32 10.05
N PHE A 105 -10.43 -16.62 9.74
CA PHE A 105 -9.58 -17.67 10.31
C PHE A 105 -8.08 -17.51 10.04
N ILE A 106 -7.72 -16.80 8.96
CA ILE A 106 -6.33 -16.70 8.48
C ILE A 106 -5.61 -15.42 8.94
N SER A 107 -6.33 -14.36 9.31
CA SER A 107 -5.72 -13.05 9.58
C SER A 107 -4.65 -13.09 10.68
N GLU A 108 -4.97 -13.62 11.86
CA GLU A 108 -4.00 -13.70 12.98
C GLU A 108 -2.80 -14.59 12.65
N PRO A 109 -2.96 -15.85 12.15
CA PRO A 109 -1.83 -16.66 11.71
C PRO A 109 -0.95 -15.98 10.65
N TRP A 110 -1.55 -15.23 9.73
CA TRP A 110 -0.82 -14.52 8.67
C TRP A 110 0.03 -13.38 9.23
N PHE A 111 -0.54 -12.56 10.11
CA PHE A 111 0.22 -11.53 10.82
C PHE A 111 1.35 -12.14 11.67
N ASP A 112 1.07 -13.21 12.41
CA ASP A 112 2.09 -13.88 13.23
C ASP A 112 3.23 -14.45 12.38
N MET A 113 2.93 -15.06 11.22
CA MET A 113 3.96 -15.54 10.29
C MET A 113 4.95 -14.44 9.89
N TYR A 114 4.46 -13.23 9.55
CA TYR A 114 5.33 -12.11 9.18
C TYR A 114 6.04 -11.48 10.39
N LEU A 115 5.32 -11.28 11.49
CA LEU A 115 5.85 -10.59 12.68
C LEU A 115 6.82 -11.47 13.47
N SER A 116 6.71 -12.79 13.37
CA SER A 116 7.64 -13.75 13.98
C SER A 116 8.77 -14.16 13.02
N ASN A 117 8.68 -13.87 11.72
CA ASN A 117 9.82 -14.04 10.80
C ASN A 117 10.99 -13.14 11.23
N ARG A 118 12.17 -13.76 11.43
CA ARG A 118 13.40 -13.14 11.92
C ARG A 118 14.35 -12.67 10.81
N GLN A 119 14.09 -13.01 9.55
CA GLN A 119 14.88 -12.57 8.40
C GLN A 119 14.86 -11.04 8.22
N GLU A 120 15.86 -10.53 7.52
CA GLU A 120 15.97 -9.12 7.15
C GLU A 120 14.75 -8.68 6.32
N LEU A 121 14.27 -7.46 6.53
CA LEU A 121 13.12 -6.91 5.80
C LEU A 121 13.38 -6.69 4.30
N PRO A 122 14.42 -5.94 3.88
CA PRO A 122 14.66 -5.74 2.45
C PRO A 122 14.95 -7.07 1.75
N LEU A 123 14.55 -7.18 0.47
CA LEU A 123 14.60 -8.38 -0.37
C LEU A 123 13.63 -9.49 0.03
N ASN A 124 13.56 -9.87 1.31
CA ASN A 124 12.71 -10.98 1.74
C ASN A 124 11.24 -10.58 1.87
N ILE A 125 10.97 -9.36 2.36
CA ILE A 125 9.63 -8.93 2.77
C ILE A 125 9.19 -7.65 2.06
N ASN A 126 10.01 -6.59 2.07
CA ASN A 126 9.60 -5.27 1.56
C ASN A 126 9.61 -5.22 0.02
N PRO A 127 8.45 -5.03 -0.65
CA PRO A 127 8.40 -4.74 -2.08
C PRO A 127 8.55 -3.25 -2.38
N GLN A 128 8.54 -2.89 -3.66
CA GLN A 128 8.52 -1.50 -4.11
C GLN A 128 7.60 -1.29 -5.32
N LEU A 129 7.05 -0.08 -5.46
CA LEU A 129 6.27 0.39 -6.61
C LEU A 129 6.86 1.70 -7.14
N THR A 130 7.28 1.74 -8.40
CA THR A 130 7.84 2.94 -9.05
C THR A 130 6.74 3.79 -9.70
N PHE A 131 6.66 5.07 -9.36
CA PHE A 131 5.75 6.01 -10.03
C PHE A 131 6.15 6.20 -11.50
N LYS A 132 5.17 6.53 -12.34
CA LYS A 132 5.48 7.11 -13.66
C LYS A 132 6.17 8.46 -13.45
N ASN A 133 7.12 8.76 -14.33
CA ASN A 133 7.80 10.05 -14.35
C ASN A 133 6.78 11.16 -14.65
N ASP A 134 7.03 12.34 -14.07
CA ASP A 134 6.22 13.53 -14.24
C ASP A 134 7.01 14.54 -15.07
N GLU A 135 6.53 14.81 -16.28
CA GLU A 135 7.20 15.69 -17.23
C GLU A 135 7.23 17.15 -16.76
N ALA A 136 6.35 17.55 -15.85
CA ALA A 136 6.30 18.91 -15.30
C ALA A 136 7.21 19.08 -14.07
N ARG A 137 7.56 18.00 -13.37
CA ARG A 137 8.33 18.02 -12.11
C ARG A 137 9.51 17.08 -12.19
N THR A 138 10.55 17.57 -12.84
CA THR A 138 11.76 16.83 -13.19
C THR A 138 12.91 16.98 -12.19
N ASP A 139 12.68 17.70 -11.08
CA ASP A 139 13.64 17.81 -9.99
C ASP A 139 13.09 17.22 -8.68
N ALA A 140 13.99 16.70 -7.85
CA ALA A 140 13.63 16.05 -6.59
C ALA A 140 12.76 16.92 -5.67
N ALA A 141 12.99 18.24 -5.60
CA ALA A 141 12.29 19.09 -4.65
C ALA A 141 10.82 19.32 -5.05
N SER A 142 10.58 19.73 -6.30
CA SER A 142 9.22 19.95 -6.80
C SER A 142 8.41 18.65 -6.81
N ARG A 143 9.05 17.53 -7.19
CA ARG A 143 8.41 16.20 -7.16
C ARG A 143 8.05 15.78 -5.74
N THR A 144 8.99 15.91 -4.80
CA THR A 144 8.75 15.57 -3.39
C THR A 144 7.59 16.39 -2.84
N ALA A 145 7.58 17.71 -3.05
CA ALA A 145 6.51 18.57 -2.56
C ALA A 145 5.12 18.15 -3.09
N ALA A 146 5.02 17.87 -4.38
CA ALA A 146 3.76 17.43 -4.99
C ALA A 146 3.28 16.08 -4.42
N LEU A 147 4.18 15.11 -4.27
CA LEU A 147 3.85 13.81 -3.68
C LEU A 147 3.45 13.95 -2.20
N VAL A 148 4.19 14.74 -1.41
CA VAL A 148 3.93 14.91 0.02
C VAL A 148 2.59 15.62 0.26
N VAL A 149 2.27 16.69 -0.47
CA VAL A 149 0.95 17.34 -0.35
C VAL A 149 -0.16 16.38 -0.72
N SER A 150 -0.02 15.64 -1.82
CA SER A 150 -1.03 14.66 -2.26
C SER A 150 -1.20 13.54 -1.22
N SER A 151 -0.11 13.13 -0.57
CA SER A 151 -0.11 12.14 0.52
C SER A 151 -0.80 12.68 1.77
N ALA A 152 -0.56 13.94 2.13
CA ALA A 152 -1.25 14.61 3.23
C ALA A 152 -2.76 14.75 2.96
N ARG A 153 -3.15 15.02 1.70
CA ARG A 153 -4.57 15.01 1.29
C ARG A 153 -5.17 13.63 1.40
N PHE A 154 -4.44 12.58 0.99
CA PHE A 154 -4.90 11.20 1.19
C PHE A 154 -5.13 10.90 2.67
N TYR A 155 -4.14 11.20 3.51
CA TYR A 155 -4.22 11.02 4.96
C TYR A 155 -5.44 11.75 5.54
N LYS A 156 -5.62 13.02 5.21
CA LYS A 156 -6.76 13.84 5.68
C LYS A 156 -8.09 13.26 5.19
N THR A 157 -8.15 12.81 3.94
CA THR A 157 -9.34 12.21 3.33
C THR A 157 -9.74 10.90 4.02
N LEU A 158 -8.75 10.06 4.33
CA LEU A 158 -8.96 8.83 5.10
C LEU A 158 -9.38 9.12 6.55
N LYS A 159 -8.65 10.01 7.23
CA LYS A 159 -8.87 10.38 8.63
C LYS A 159 -10.26 10.99 8.85
N ASP A 160 -10.69 11.86 7.94
CA ASP A 160 -11.98 12.54 8.03
C ASP A 160 -13.14 11.69 7.44
N LEU A 161 -12.89 10.41 7.14
CA LEU A 161 -13.87 9.45 6.61
C LEU A 161 -14.54 9.90 5.30
N LYS A 162 -13.77 10.57 4.45
CA LYS A 162 -14.19 11.09 3.14
C LYS A 162 -13.64 10.29 1.96
N LEU A 163 -12.86 9.23 2.22
CA LEU A 163 -12.36 8.35 1.19
C LEU A 163 -13.47 7.43 0.68
N ASP A 164 -13.63 7.32 -0.64
CA ASP A 164 -14.58 6.37 -1.22
C ASP A 164 -14.26 4.92 -0.80
N PRO A 165 -15.27 4.11 -0.41
CA PRO A 165 -15.05 2.70 -0.08
C PRO A 165 -14.39 1.93 -1.22
N ASP A 166 -13.50 1.01 -0.86
CA ASP A 166 -12.91 0.09 -1.85
C ASP A 166 -13.94 -0.92 -2.33
N MET A 167 -14.12 -0.98 -3.63
CA MET A 167 -15.11 -1.83 -4.28
C MET A 167 -14.54 -2.41 -5.58
N PHE A 168 -14.78 -3.70 -5.79
CA PHE A 168 -14.56 -4.35 -7.07
C PHE A 168 -15.85 -4.37 -7.89
N HIS A 169 -15.79 -3.83 -9.10
CA HIS A 169 -16.92 -3.70 -10.02
C HIS A 169 -16.79 -4.71 -11.16
N THR A 170 -17.80 -5.57 -11.36
CA THR A 170 -17.82 -6.50 -12.50
C THR A 170 -18.07 -5.78 -13.83
N GLN A 171 -17.60 -6.31 -14.97
CA GLN A 171 -17.78 -5.64 -16.27
C GLN A 171 -19.26 -5.33 -16.62
N ALA A 172 -20.22 -6.10 -16.10
CA ALA A 172 -21.66 -5.87 -16.30
C ALA A 172 -22.18 -4.57 -15.67
N CYS A 173 -21.46 -3.97 -14.71
CA CYS A 173 -21.81 -2.68 -14.12
C CYS A 173 -21.04 -1.49 -14.73
N MET A 174 -19.91 -1.73 -15.42
CA MET A 174 -19.13 -0.68 -16.09
C MET A 174 -19.50 -0.47 -17.57
N GLY A 175 -19.97 -1.52 -18.25
CA GLY A 175 -20.53 -1.44 -19.59
C GLY A 175 -22.02 -1.73 -19.55
N GLY A 176 -22.84 -0.95 -20.27
CA GLY A 176 -24.29 -1.17 -20.42
C GLY A 176 -24.70 -2.48 -21.13
N THR A 177 -23.94 -3.56 -20.96
CA THR A 177 -24.05 -4.89 -21.56
C THR A 177 -24.46 -5.96 -20.55
N GLY A 178 -24.89 -5.60 -19.34
CA GLY A 178 -25.52 -6.53 -18.39
C GLY A 178 -26.83 -7.12 -18.92
N THR A 179 -27.10 -8.38 -18.57
CA THR A 179 -28.35 -9.10 -18.86
C THR A 179 -29.57 -8.31 -18.37
N GLY A 180 -30.72 -8.46 -19.05
CA GLY A 180 -31.85 -7.52 -19.02
C GLY A 180 -32.41 -7.09 -17.65
N PHE A 181 -32.19 -7.86 -16.58
CA PHE A 181 -32.55 -7.47 -15.21
C PHE A 181 -31.71 -6.29 -14.70
N PHE A 182 -30.39 -6.32 -14.92
CA PHE A 182 -29.46 -5.28 -14.46
C PHE A 182 -29.53 -4.00 -15.31
N LYS A 183 -29.92 -4.13 -16.58
CA LYS A 183 -30.13 -2.97 -17.47
C LYS A 183 -31.40 -2.18 -17.11
N PHE A 184 -32.41 -2.84 -16.53
CA PHE A 184 -33.64 -2.19 -16.04
C PHE A 184 -33.38 -1.35 -14.78
N LEU A 185 -32.50 -1.81 -13.90
CA LEU A 185 -32.06 -1.05 -12.71
C LEU A 185 -31.02 0.03 -13.05
N ASN A 186 -30.11 -0.22 -14.00
CA ASN A 186 -29.05 0.71 -14.39
C ASN A 186 -29.43 1.55 -15.62
N GLY A 187 -30.50 2.35 -15.51
CA GLY A 187 -30.75 3.46 -16.43
C GLY A 187 -29.55 4.42 -16.49
N LYS A 188 -29.57 5.38 -17.42
CA LYS A 188 -28.46 6.33 -17.75
C LYS A 188 -27.92 7.22 -16.58
N GLY A 189 -28.24 6.91 -15.32
CA GLY A 189 -27.72 7.51 -14.08
C GLY A 189 -27.21 6.49 -13.03
N GLY A 190 -26.80 5.28 -13.44
CA GLY A 190 -26.49 4.16 -12.55
C GLY A 190 -25.51 4.42 -11.40
N SER A 191 -24.53 5.32 -11.54
CA SER A 191 -23.59 5.64 -10.44
C SER A 191 -24.23 6.48 -9.34
N ASP A 192 -25.11 7.44 -9.68
CA ASP A 192 -25.76 8.29 -8.68
C ASP A 192 -26.91 7.56 -7.98
N GLN A 193 -27.62 6.71 -8.71
CA GLN A 193 -28.61 5.81 -8.12
C GLN A 193 -27.97 4.78 -7.18
N PHE A 194 -26.88 4.13 -7.61
CA PHE A 194 -26.11 3.22 -6.77
C PHE A 194 -25.66 3.89 -5.46
N ASN A 195 -25.04 5.07 -5.56
CA ASN A 195 -24.56 5.80 -4.40
C ASN A 195 -25.70 6.20 -3.46
N THR A 196 -26.84 6.65 -4.01
CA THR A 196 -28.01 7.03 -3.22
C THR A 196 -28.59 5.81 -2.50
N VAL A 197 -28.82 4.70 -3.21
CA VAL A 197 -29.38 3.48 -2.62
C VAL A 197 -28.44 2.91 -1.56
N CYS A 198 -27.17 2.71 -1.91
CA CYS A 198 -26.21 2.08 -1.00
C CYS A 198 -25.93 2.94 0.22
N SER A 199 -25.85 4.28 0.09
CA SER A 199 -25.63 5.15 1.27
C SER A 199 -26.80 5.17 2.25
N MET A 200 -28.03 4.89 1.80
CA MET A 200 -29.22 4.81 2.65
C MET A 200 -29.41 3.44 3.32
N LEU A 201 -28.74 2.40 2.83
CA LEU A 201 -28.87 1.06 3.43
C LEU A 201 -28.22 1.03 4.83
N PRO A 202 -28.83 0.34 5.80
CA PRO A 202 -28.16 0.07 7.07
C PRO A 202 -26.86 -0.70 6.85
N ARG A 203 -25.79 -0.35 7.59
CA ARG A 203 -24.44 -0.93 7.46
C ARG A 203 -24.42 -2.46 7.48
N GLN A 204 -25.30 -3.07 8.27
CA GLN A 204 -25.48 -4.53 8.40
C GLN A 204 -26.02 -5.23 7.14
N TYR A 205 -26.55 -4.50 6.16
CA TYR A 205 -27.06 -5.04 4.89
C TYR A 205 -26.41 -4.41 3.65
N ALA A 206 -25.56 -3.41 3.83
CA ALA A 206 -25.00 -2.61 2.75
C ALA A 206 -24.26 -3.44 1.70
N PHE A 207 -23.50 -4.46 2.10
CA PHE A 207 -22.80 -5.37 1.19
C PHE A 207 -23.78 -6.07 0.22
N TYR A 208 -24.90 -6.59 0.73
CA TYR A 208 -25.90 -7.27 -0.11
C TYR A 208 -26.54 -6.31 -1.10
N GLY A 209 -26.74 -5.05 -0.70
CA GLY A 209 -27.11 -3.98 -1.62
C GLY A 209 -26.13 -3.87 -2.77
N ALA A 210 -24.85 -3.66 -2.48
CA ALA A 210 -23.81 -3.56 -3.51
C ALA A 210 -23.69 -4.83 -4.38
N TYR A 211 -23.83 -6.01 -3.77
CA TYR A 211 -23.81 -7.31 -4.46
C TYR A 211 -24.91 -7.42 -5.52
N LEU A 212 -26.12 -6.93 -5.22
CA LEU A 212 -27.23 -6.86 -6.19
C LEU A 212 -26.97 -5.90 -7.35
N TYR A 213 -25.93 -5.07 -7.30
CA TYR A 213 -25.44 -4.25 -8.41
C TYR A 213 -24.18 -4.84 -9.07
N GLY A 214 -23.78 -6.07 -8.73
CA GLY A 214 -22.57 -6.70 -9.25
C GLY A 214 -21.28 -6.02 -8.76
N THR A 215 -21.36 -5.38 -7.59
CA THR A 215 -20.26 -4.68 -6.93
C THR A 215 -19.91 -5.38 -5.62
N TYR A 216 -18.62 -5.55 -5.36
CA TYR A 216 -18.09 -6.31 -4.23
C TYR A 216 -17.22 -5.38 -3.38
N PRO A 217 -17.78 -4.78 -2.31
CA PRO A 217 -16.99 -4.04 -1.33
C PRO A 217 -15.87 -4.89 -0.74
N LEU A 218 -14.73 -4.27 -0.48
CA LEU A 218 -13.53 -4.91 0.04
C LEU A 218 -13.30 -4.56 1.51
N ASP A 219 -12.50 -5.39 2.18
CA ASP A 219 -12.01 -5.07 3.52
C ASP A 219 -11.11 -3.84 3.48
N MET A 220 -11.31 -2.94 4.45
CA MET A 220 -10.50 -1.74 4.61
C MET A 220 -9.88 -1.65 6.02
N SER A 221 -9.85 -2.75 6.78
CA SER A 221 -9.32 -2.78 8.15
C SER A 221 -7.83 -2.42 8.20
N GLN A 222 -7.08 -2.77 7.16
CA GLN A 222 -5.64 -2.53 7.04
C GLN A 222 -5.25 -1.08 6.74
N TYR A 223 -6.20 -0.22 6.31
CA TYR A 223 -5.92 1.20 6.04
C TYR A 223 -5.39 1.94 7.28
N ASN A 224 -5.72 1.45 8.47
CA ASN A 224 -5.22 1.97 9.73
C ASN A 224 -3.69 1.91 9.83
N GLY A 225 -3.03 0.95 9.16
CA GLY A 225 -1.58 0.75 9.15
C GLY A 225 -0.80 1.60 8.15
N LEU A 226 -1.49 2.37 7.28
CA LEU A 226 -0.81 3.11 6.21
C LEU A 226 0.00 4.31 6.73
N PHE A 227 -0.58 5.11 7.63
CA PHE A 227 0.06 6.31 8.18
C PHE A 227 0.34 6.20 9.67
N ASN A 228 1.31 6.99 10.14
CA ASN A 228 1.75 7.04 11.54
C ASN A 228 2.17 5.67 12.08
N SER A 229 2.53 4.73 11.20
CA SER A 229 2.72 3.33 11.57
C SER A 229 4.14 2.88 11.28
N THR A 230 4.63 1.94 12.08
CA THR A 230 5.97 1.38 11.97
C THR A 230 6.01 -0.01 12.59
N ARG A 231 6.88 -0.88 12.08
CA ARG A 231 7.17 -2.19 12.65
C ARG A 231 8.34 -2.07 13.62
N VAL A 232 8.08 -2.25 14.91
CA VAL A 232 9.12 -2.21 15.94
C VAL A 232 9.69 -3.62 16.16
N PRO A 233 11.02 -3.82 16.05
CA PRO A 233 11.63 -5.12 16.26
C PRO A 233 11.45 -5.59 17.72
N GLY A 234 11.16 -6.87 17.89
CA GLY A 234 11.15 -7.55 19.18
C GLY A 234 12.07 -8.76 19.18
N LYS A 235 12.33 -9.33 20.36
CA LYS A 235 13.27 -10.44 20.51
C LYS A 235 12.83 -11.66 19.69
N ASP A 236 11.60 -12.13 19.91
CA ASP A 236 11.06 -13.31 19.23
C ASP A 236 9.99 -12.94 18.19
N THR A 237 9.22 -11.88 18.48
CA THR A 237 8.15 -11.38 17.61
C THR A 237 8.18 -9.86 17.58
N ASP A 238 8.03 -9.28 16.39
CA ASP A 238 7.92 -7.85 16.18
C ASP A 238 6.51 -7.35 16.48
N ARG A 239 6.34 -6.03 16.58
CA ARG A 239 5.02 -5.43 16.81
C ARG A 239 4.77 -4.27 15.87
N LEU A 240 3.54 -4.16 15.39
CA LEU A 240 3.07 -2.99 14.67
C LEU A 240 2.68 -1.92 15.70
N VAL A 241 3.29 -0.74 15.58
CA VAL A 241 3.02 0.40 16.46
C VAL A 241 2.49 1.54 15.62
N LYS A 242 1.48 2.21 16.18
CA LYS A 242 0.90 3.42 15.61
C LYS A 242 1.14 4.60 16.56
N GLY A 243 1.68 5.67 16.02
CA GLY A 243 1.82 6.96 16.67
C GLY A 243 0.73 7.94 16.23
N GLU A 244 0.96 9.19 16.56
CA GLU A 244 0.09 10.32 16.22
C GLU A 244 0.96 11.50 15.75
N GLY A 245 0.34 12.45 15.05
CA GLY A 245 1.01 13.65 14.57
C GLY A 245 0.86 13.84 13.06
N GLY A 246 1.22 15.04 12.62
CA GLY A 246 1.11 15.48 11.23
C GLY A 246 2.45 15.72 10.54
N HIS A 247 3.55 15.21 11.09
CA HIS A 247 4.89 15.36 10.50
C HIS A 247 5.28 14.14 9.66
N VAL A 248 6.19 14.37 8.73
CA VAL A 248 6.97 13.34 8.03
C VAL A 248 8.41 13.38 8.53
N VAL A 249 9.14 12.29 8.31
CA VAL A 249 10.60 12.29 8.47
C VAL A 249 11.26 12.22 7.11
N ILE A 250 12.24 13.08 6.87
CA ILE A 250 13.03 13.13 5.64
C ILE A 250 14.43 12.64 5.96
N GLN A 251 14.95 11.70 5.19
CA GLN A 251 16.33 11.27 5.24
C GLN A 251 17.08 11.77 3.99
N TYR A 252 18.21 12.44 4.20
CA TYR A 252 19.10 12.92 3.15
C TYR A 252 20.55 12.66 3.56
N GLY A 253 21.21 11.72 2.87
CA GLY A 253 22.47 11.16 3.34
C GLY A 253 22.24 10.30 4.59
N ASN A 254 22.96 10.58 5.68
CA ASN A 254 22.77 9.90 6.95
C ASN A 254 21.98 10.73 7.98
N ASP A 255 21.54 11.94 7.61
CA ASP A 255 20.79 12.84 8.49
C ASP A 255 19.28 12.65 8.35
N PHE A 256 18.58 12.84 9.46
CA PHE A 256 17.12 12.82 9.54
C PHE A 256 16.60 14.22 9.88
N PHE A 257 15.54 14.63 9.20
CA PHE A 257 14.86 15.91 9.37
C PHE A 257 13.38 15.66 9.66
N LYS A 258 12.81 16.42 10.59
CA LYS A 258 11.37 16.40 10.87
C LYS A 258 10.72 17.57 10.17
N LEU A 259 9.69 17.30 9.37
CA LEU A 259 8.91 18.33 8.67
C LEU A 259 7.44 18.15 8.98
N GLU A 260 6.81 19.19 9.52
CA GLU A 260 5.36 19.21 9.69
C GLU A 260 4.66 19.43 8.34
N VAL A 261 3.68 18.58 7.99
CA VAL A 261 2.96 18.65 6.71
C VAL A 261 1.44 18.71 6.89
N VAL A 262 0.95 18.35 8.08
CA VAL A 262 -0.41 18.61 8.55
C VAL A 262 -0.29 19.31 9.90
N ARG A 263 -0.81 20.53 9.97
CA ARG A 263 -0.79 21.36 11.18
C ARG A 263 -1.74 20.80 12.25
N PRO A 264 -1.62 21.22 13.53
CA PRO A 264 -2.47 20.71 14.61
C PRO A 264 -3.96 21.05 14.42
N ASP A 265 -4.27 22.12 13.67
CA ASP A 265 -5.63 22.49 13.27
C ASP A 265 -6.21 21.61 12.15
N GLY A 266 -5.41 20.68 11.61
CA GLY A 266 -5.79 19.76 10.55
C GLY A 266 -5.64 20.32 9.13
N ASN A 267 -5.10 21.54 8.96
CA ASN A 267 -4.79 22.12 7.66
C ASN A 267 -3.49 21.55 7.09
N ILE A 268 -3.46 21.36 5.77
CA ILE A 268 -2.28 20.86 5.07
C ILE A 268 -1.32 22.02 4.81
N VAL A 269 -0.03 21.81 5.05
CA VAL A 269 1.03 22.78 4.70
C VAL A 269 1.10 22.93 3.18
N SER A 270 1.24 24.16 2.69
CA SER A 270 1.16 24.42 1.26
C SER A 270 2.30 23.76 0.48
N GLN A 271 2.08 23.45 -0.80
CA GLN A 271 3.10 22.84 -1.64
C GLN A 271 4.37 23.70 -1.73
N GLY A 272 4.22 25.02 -1.83
CA GLY A 272 5.35 25.96 -1.88
C GLY A 272 6.18 25.96 -0.60
N GLU A 273 5.55 25.89 0.57
CA GLU A 273 6.26 25.78 1.86
C GLU A 273 7.04 24.47 1.98
N ILE A 274 6.41 23.34 1.57
CA ILE A 274 7.07 22.03 1.57
C ILE A 274 8.22 22.01 0.57
N GLU A 275 8.03 22.55 -0.64
CA GLU A 275 9.08 22.65 -1.64
C GLU A 275 10.25 23.51 -1.15
N HIS A 276 9.97 24.65 -0.52
CA HIS A 276 11.00 25.50 0.06
C HIS A 276 11.82 24.76 1.13
N ALA A 277 11.14 24.03 2.03
CA ALA A 277 11.80 23.22 3.05
C ALA A 277 12.68 22.11 2.44
N VAL A 278 12.17 21.40 1.43
CA VAL A 278 12.93 20.35 0.73
C VAL A 278 14.12 20.94 -0.02
N ARG A 279 13.95 22.09 -0.70
CA ARG A 279 15.06 22.81 -1.36
C ARG A 279 16.12 23.25 -0.34
N HIS A 280 15.71 23.67 0.85
CA HIS A 280 16.64 24.02 1.92
C HIS A 280 17.49 22.80 2.35
N ILE A 281 16.86 21.63 2.54
CA ILE A 281 17.59 20.38 2.86
C ILE A 281 18.56 20.03 1.74
N LEU A 282 18.10 20.07 0.48
CA LEU A 282 18.91 19.75 -0.71
C LEU A 282 20.02 20.78 -1.01
N SER A 283 19.95 21.98 -0.43
CA SER A 283 20.99 23.01 -0.61
C SER A 283 22.28 22.69 0.15
N SER A 284 22.19 21.82 1.17
CA SER A 284 23.34 21.33 1.92
C SER A 284 23.95 20.10 1.25
N LYS A 285 25.26 19.87 1.44
CA LYS A 285 25.89 18.61 1.01
C LYS A 285 25.37 17.45 1.87
N PRO A 286 24.99 16.29 1.29
CA PRO A 286 24.53 15.16 2.08
C PRO A 286 25.66 14.66 2.98
N ASP A 287 25.39 14.57 4.29
CA ASP A 287 26.36 14.06 5.25
C ASP A 287 26.43 12.53 5.17
N THR A 288 27.50 12.04 4.55
CA THR A 288 27.81 10.61 4.47
C THR A 288 28.87 10.16 5.47
N SER A 289 29.37 11.08 6.32
CA SER A 289 30.44 10.84 7.28
C SER A 289 29.94 10.23 8.59
N LYS A 290 28.72 10.57 9.01
CA LYS A 290 28.08 10.01 10.20
C LYS A 290 27.75 8.51 10.04
N PRO A 291 27.62 7.77 11.14
CA PRO A 291 27.07 6.41 11.08
C PRO A 291 25.67 6.40 10.43
N PRO A 292 25.41 5.55 9.42
CA PRO A 292 24.13 5.49 8.73
C PRO A 292 23.09 4.72 9.55
N VAL A 293 22.43 5.39 10.51
CA VAL A 293 21.52 4.71 11.47
C VAL A 293 20.40 3.92 10.77
N GLY A 294 19.90 4.39 9.62
CA GLY A 294 18.87 3.69 8.84
C GLY A 294 19.25 2.28 8.41
N ILE A 295 20.55 2.00 8.21
CA ILE A 295 21.03 0.68 7.79
C ILE A 295 20.73 -0.40 8.84
N LEU A 296 20.54 -0.02 10.12
CA LEU A 296 20.24 -0.98 11.18
C LEU A 296 18.88 -1.66 10.97
N THR A 297 17.97 -1.02 10.23
CA THR A 297 16.68 -1.62 9.84
C THR A 297 16.82 -2.75 8.81
N THR A 298 18.02 -2.94 8.24
CA THR A 298 18.33 -4.06 7.33
C THR A 298 18.90 -5.28 8.06
N CYS A 299 19.14 -5.21 9.37
CA CYS A 299 19.67 -6.34 10.12
C CYS A 299 18.59 -7.40 10.34
N GLU A 300 19.03 -8.63 10.64
CA GLU A 300 18.20 -9.70 11.22
C GLU A 300 17.42 -9.12 12.42
N ARG A 301 16.15 -9.50 12.56
CA ARG A 301 15.19 -8.79 13.43
C ARG A 301 15.56 -8.86 14.91
N THR A 302 16.12 -9.96 15.36
CA THR A 302 16.59 -10.16 16.75
C THR A 302 17.81 -9.28 17.05
N ALA A 303 18.78 -9.22 16.13
CA ALA A 303 19.93 -8.35 16.23
C ALA A 303 19.52 -6.87 16.20
N TRP A 304 18.54 -6.51 15.35
CA TRP A 304 17.98 -5.17 15.32
C TRP A 304 17.25 -4.83 16.62
N ALA A 305 16.44 -5.74 17.17
CA ALA A 305 15.76 -5.54 18.45
C ALA A 305 16.74 -5.19 19.58
N LYS A 306 17.82 -5.97 19.72
CA LYS A 306 18.87 -5.74 20.72
C LYS A 306 19.57 -4.39 20.51
N THR A 307 19.91 -4.07 19.27
CA THR A 307 20.62 -2.82 18.94
C THR A 307 19.73 -1.61 19.20
N ARG A 308 18.45 -1.68 18.80
CA ARG A 308 17.46 -0.64 19.03
C ARG A 308 17.23 -0.40 20.52
N GLU A 309 17.16 -1.46 21.32
CA GLU A 309 17.03 -1.34 22.79
C GLU A 309 18.20 -0.56 23.40
N ALA A 310 19.44 -0.91 23.04
CA ALA A 310 20.63 -0.19 23.48
C ALA A 310 20.63 1.29 23.01
N MET A 311 20.17 1.55 21.77
CA MET A 311 20.06 2.92 21.26
C MET A 311 19.10 3.78 22.09
N LEU A 312 17.99 3.21 22.59
CA LEU A 312 16.97 3.91 23.36
C LEU A 312 17.43 4.33 24.76
N GLU A 313 18.59 3.86 25.24
CA GLU A 313 19.19 4.32 26.50
C GLU A 313 19.55 5.82 26.45
N SER A 314 19.91 6.33 25.26
CA SER A 314 20.14 7.77 25.05
C SER A 314 18.79 8.52 24.92
N PRO A 315 18.56 9.59 25.72
CA PRO A 315 17.35 10.41 25.60
C PRO A 315 17.18 11.04 24.21
N VAL A 316 18.29 11.42 23.57
CA VAL A 316 18.29 12.01 22.22
C VAL A 316 17.83 10.98 21.20
N ASN A 317 18.40 9.77 21.23
CA ASN A 317 17.99 8.69 20.33
C ASN A 317 16.55 8.28 20.56
N ARG A 318 16.11 8.22 21.82
CA ARG A 318 14.73 7.90 22.17
C ARG A 318 13.75 8.88 21.54
N GLN A 319 14.05 10.18 21.61
CA GLN A 319 13.22 11.20 20.99
C GLN A 319 13.26 11.10 19.45
N SER A 320 14.45 10.97 18.85
CA SER A 320 14.59 10.84 17.39
C SER A 320 13.88 9.60 16.84
N ILE A 321 14.00 8.45 17.51
CA ILE A 321 13.31 7.21 17.12
C ILE A 321 11.80 7.36 17.30
N ALA A 322 11.33 8.00 18.37
CA ALA A 322 9.90 8.28 18.55
C ALA A 322 9.35 9.20 17.43
N ASP A 323 10.14 10.19 16.99
CA ASP A 323 9.77 11.05 15.87
C ASP A 323 9.71 10.28 14.54
N ILE A 324 10.63 9.33 14.29
CA ILE A 324 10.60 8.44 13.11
C ILE A 324 9.39 7.49 13.17
N ASP A 325 9.18 6.84 14.32
CA ASP A 325 8.10 5.87 14.53
C ASP A 325 6.72 6.50 14.32
N SER A 326 6.52 7.72 14.84
CA SER A 326 5.23 8.43 14.81
C SER A 326 4.95 9.20 13.50
N ALA A 327 5.98 9.45 12.67
CA ALA A 327 5.83 10.17 11.41
C ALA A 327 4.73 9.57 10.52
N LEU A 328 4.03 10.39 9.73
CA LEU A 328 3.02 9.92 8.77
C LEU A 328 3.61 8.86 7.84
N PHE A 329 4.80 9.13 7.30
CA PHE A 329 5.63 8.25 6.49
C PHE A 329 7.06 8.80 6.44
N ALA A 330 7.99 8.02 5.90
CA ALA A 330 9.37 8.44 5.66
C ALA A 330 9.57 8.92 4.21
N ILE A 331 10.50 9.83 3.99
CA ILE A 331 10.91 10.32 2.68
C ILE A 331 12.41 10.14 2.56
N CYS A 332 12.87 9.49 1.50
CA CYS A 332 14.28 9.25 1.22
C CYS A 332 14.68 10.09 0.00
N LEU A 333 15.41 11.18 0.24
CA LEU A 333 15.97 12.00 -0.81
C LEU A 333 17.33 11.42 -1.19
N ASP A 334 17.40 10.73 -2.33
CA ASP A 334 18.67 10.16 -2.79
C ASP A 334 19.49 11.23 -3.51
N HIS A 335 20.80 11.19 -3.30
CA HIS A 335 21.77 12.12 -3.90
C HIS A 335 22.58 11.48 -5.04
N HIS A 336 22.33 10.21 -5.34
CA HIS A 336 22.93 9.50 -6.46
C HIS A 336 21.85 9.20 -7.50
N GLN A 337 22.15 9.46 -8.76
CA GLN A 337 21.28 9.09 -9.87
C GLN A 337 21.70 7.71 -10.38
N PRO A 338 20.81 6.71 -10.34
CA PRO A 338 21.11 5.39 -10.90
C PRO A 338 21.46 5.45 -12.38
N VAL A 339 22.38 4.58 -12.80
CA VAL A 339 22.96 4.61 -14.15
C VAL A 339 22.05 3.99 -15.21
N ASP A 340 21.21 3.04 -14.82
CA ASP A 340 20.28 2.34 -15.70
C ASP A 340 19.02 1.88 -14.96
N PHE A 341 18.15 1.16 -15.68
CA PHE A 341 16.89 0.66 -15.13
C PHE A 341 17.09 -0.35 -13.99
N LEU A 342 18.08 -1.24 -14.08
CA LEU A 342 18.31 -2.25 -13.05
C LEU A 342 18.86 -1.62 -11.78
N ASP A 343 19.83 -0.71 -11.93
CA ASP A 343 20.37 0.06 -10.81
C ASP A 343 19.29 0.94 -10.16
N GLN A 344 18.36 1.48 -10.97
CA GLN A 344 17.18 2.18 -10.43
C GLN A 344 16.32 1.22 -9.61
N GLN A 345 16.06 0.01 -10.10
CA GLN A 345 15.25 -0.96 -9.36
C GLN A 345 15.91 -1.42 -8.05
N ASP A 346 17.23 -1.64 -8.07
CA ASP A 346 18.03 -1.95 -6.89
C ASP A 346 18.01 -0.80 -5.87
N THR A 347 18.10 0.43 -6.37
CA THR A 347 18.01 1.65 -5.56
C THR A 347 16.65 1.77 -4.86
N MET A 348 15.55 1.53 -5.58
CA MET A 348 14.20 1.62 -5.01
C MET A 348 13.86 0.45 -4.08
N LEU A 349 14.42 -0.73 -4.33
CA LEU A 349 14.11 -1.93 -3.56
C LEU A 349 14.92 -2.01 -2.26
N TYR A 350 16.25 -1.80 -2.34
CA TYR A 350 17.14 -2.00 -1.19
C TYR A 350 18.24 -0.94 -1.04
N GLY A 351 18.13 0.20 -1.75
CA GLY A 351 19.06 1.32 -1.64
C GLY A 351 20.32 1.17 -2.49
N GLY A 352 20.32 0.28 -3.48
CA GLY A 352 21.29 0.25 -4.57
C GLY A 352 22.62 -0.41 -4.22
N SER A 353 23.65 -0.03 -4.98
CA SER A 353 24.99 -0.60 -4.86
C SER A 353 25.79 0.00 -3.69
N SER A 354 26.82 -0.74 -3.26
CA SER A 354 27.80 -0.23 -2.30
C SER A 354 28.56 0.96 -2.89
N PRO A 355 28.89 2.01 -2.11
CA PRO A 355 28.72 2.12 -0.65
C PRO A 355 27.36 2.66 -0.18
N GLN A 356 26.40 2.99 -1.06
CA GLN A 356 25.13 3.63 -0.69
C GLN A 356 24.07 2.67 -0.13
N ARG A 357 24.21 1.36 -0.41
CA ARG A 357 23.27 0.29 -0.06
C ARG A 357 22.63 0.44 1.32
N GLY A 358 21.30 0.57 1.35
CA GLY A 358 20.49 0.57 2.57
C GLY A 358 20.71 1.73 3.54
N ARG A 359 21.57 2.70 3.23
CA ARG A 359 21.95 3.77 4.18
C ARG A 359 20.87 4.84 4.35
N ASN A 360 20.19 5.19 3.27
CA ASN A 360 19.21 6.27 3.20
C ASN A 360 17.76 5.76 3.27
N ARG A 361 17.47 4.82 4.16
CA ARG A 361 16.18 4.10 4.25
C ARG A 361 15.80 3.82 5.70
N TRP A 362 14.50 3.67 5.96
CA TRP A 362 13.97 3.15 7.22
C TRP A 362 12.94 2.06 6.92
N TYR A 363 13.39 0.82 6.74
CA TYR A 363 12.58 -0.29 6.23
C TYR A 363 11.45 -0.74 7.16
N ASP A 364 11.53 -0.36 8.44
CA ASP A 364 10.49 -0.62 9.43
C ASP A 364 9.24 0.27 9.22
N LYS A 365 9.37 1.41 8.51
CA LYS A 365 8.25 2.34 8.33
C LYS A 365 7.16 1.69 7.48
N SER A 366 5.88 1.97 7.78
CA SER A 366 4.74 1.47 7.00
C SER A 366 4.97 1.62 5.50
N PHE A 367 5.42 2.81 5.08
CA PHE A 367 6.06 3.03 3.79
C PHE A 367 7.04 4.21 3.83
N GLN A 368 7.90 4.24 2.81
CA GLN A 368 8.84 5.32 2.52
C GLN A 368 8.71 5.77 1.05
N LEU A 369 8.65 7.07 0.84
CA LEU A 369 8.73 7.69 -0.49
C LEU A 369 10.19 7.90 -0.85
N ILE A 370 10.68 7.24 -1.89
CA ILE A 370 12.05 7.41 -2.39
C ILE A 370 11.98 8.37 -3.58
N VAL A 371 12.82 9.40 -3.58
CA VAL A 371 12.89 10.39 -4.67
C VAL A 371 14.33 10.57 -5.11
N LEU A 372 14.59 10.32 -6.39
CA LEU A 372 15.90 10.49 -7.03
C LEU A 372 16.11 11.94 -7.49
N PRO A 373 17.36 12.36 -7.78
CA PRO A 373 17.67 13.73 -8.20
C PRO A 373 16.84 14.23 -9.39
N ASN A 374 16.55 13.35 -10.36
CA ASN A 374 15.75 13.63 -11.55
C ASN A 374 14.22 13.59 -11.35
N GLY A 375 13.74 13.49 -10.10
CA GLY A 375 12.31 13.39 -9.80
C GLY A 375 11.67 12.02 -10.07
N THR A 376 12.43 11.00 -10.48
CA THR A 376 11.93 9.62 -10.42
C THR A 376 11.63 9.27 -8.97
N ALA A 377 10.45 8.69 -8.72
CA ALA A 377 10.01 8.37 -7.37
C ALA A 377 9.43 6.97 -7.25
N ALA A 378 9.51 6.38 -6.06
CA ALA A 378 8.92 5.08 -5.74
C ALA A 378 8.37 5.04 -4.31
N VAL A 379 7.54 4.05 -4.04
CA VAL A 379 7.08 3.66 -2.71
C VAL A 379 7.71 2.32 -2.37
N ASN A 380 8.52 2.28 -1.32
CA ASN A 380 8.93 1.03 -0.67
C ASN A 380 8.11 0.88 0.61
N PHE A 381 7.58 -0.31 0.90
CA PHE A 381 6.69 -0.49 2.04
C PHE A 381 6.98 -1.76 2.82
N GLU A 382 6.76 -1.70 4.14
CA GLU A 382 6.86 -2.85 5.03
C GLU A 382 5.61 -3.72 4.82
N HIS A 383 5.76 -5.04 4.64
CA HIS A 383 4.65 -5.89 4.21
C HIS A 383 3.82 -6.46 5.38
N SER A 384 4.37 -6.52 6.60
CA SER A 384 3.69 -7.23 7.70
C SER A 384 2.39 -6.57 8.17
N TRP A 385 2.18 -5.28 7.90
CA TRP A 385 0.96 -4.59 8.34
C TRP A 385 -0.26 -4.77 7.42
N GLY A 386 -0.09 -5.32 6.21
CA GLY A 386 -1.22 -5.58 5.31
C GLY A 386 -0.83 -6.15 3.94
N ASP A 387 -1.84 -6.42 3.12
CA ASP A 387 -1.69 -7.17 1.86
C ASP A 387 -1.37 -6.27 0.65
N GLY A 388 -1.04 -4.99 0.88
CA GLY A 388 -0.65 -4.03 -0.17
C GLY A 388 -1.81 -3.35 -0.92
N VAL A 389 -3.07 -3.76 -0.73
CA VAL A 389 -4.24 -3.10 -1.37
C VAL A 389 -4.35 -1.62 -0.95
N ALA A 390 -4.20 -1.34 0.35
CA ALA A 390 -4.19 0.04 0.86
C ALA A 390 -3.04 0.87 0.27
N VAL A 391 -1.86 0.26 0.07
CA VAL A 391 -0.71 0.90 -0.58
C VAL A 391 -1.01 1.19 -2.05
N LEU A 392 -1.62 0.25 -2.77
CA LEU A 392 -1.97 0.43 -4.17
C LEU A 392 -3.04 1.52 -4.37
N ARG A 393 -4.05 1.57 -3.49
CA ARG A 393 -5.03 2.68 -3.50
C ARG A 393 -4.34 4.01 -3.27
N TYR A 394 -3.53 4.11 -2.22
CA TYR A 394 -2.72 5.29 -1.93
C TYR A 394 -1.86 5.71 -3.12
N PHE A 395 -1.12 4.78 -3.70
CA PHE A 395 -0.21 5.00 -4.83
C PHE A 395 -0.96 5.59 -6.04
N ASN A 396 -2.10 5.00 -6.40
CA ASN A 396 -2.88 5.45 -7.55
C ASN A 396 -3.48 6.84 -7.34
N GLU A 397 -4.04 7.10 -6.16
CA GLU A 397 -4.68 8.39 -5.84
C GLU A 397 -3.63 9.52 -5.72
N VAL A 398 -2.50 9.25 -5.07
CA VAL A 398 -1.38 10.21 -4.97
C VAL A 398 -0.77 10.50 -6.33
N ALA A 399 -0.55 9.48 -7.16
CA ALA A 399 -0.04 9.67 -8.52
C ALA A 399 -0.98 10.55 -9.36
N ALA A 400 -2.30 10.33 -9.23
CA ALA A 400 -3.29 11.10 -9.96
C ALA A 400 -3.42 12.55 -9.45
N ASP A 401 -3.49 12.78 -8.13
CA ASP A 401 -3.65 14.11 -7.55
C ASP A 401 -2.39 14.98 -7.76
N ALA A 402 -1.21 14.39 -7.61
CA ALA A 402 0.06 15.10 -7.81
C ALA A 402 0.18 15.67 -9.22
N VAL A 403 -0.31 14.96 -10.25
CA VAL A 403 -0.29 15.46 -11.64
C VAL A 403 -1.42 16.46 -11.91
N LYS A 404 -2.61 16.24 -11.34
CA LYS A 404 -3.82 17.03 -11.67
C LYS A 404 -3.80 18.46 -11.14
N ARG A 405 -3.27 18.70 -9.94
CA ARG A 405 -3.31 20.05 -9.35
C ARG A 405 -2.07 20.84 -9.76
N PRO A 406 -2.21 21.92 -10.55
CA PRO A 406 -1.11 22.84 -10.81
C PRO A 406 -0.68 23.53 -9.52
N VAL A 407 0.58 23.96 -9.51
CA VAL A 407 1.28 24.63 -8.39
C VAL A 407 0.57 25.91 -7.98
#